data_AF-A0A8B6HD18-F1
#
_entry.id   AF-A0A8B6HD18-F1
#
_cell.length_a   1.000
_cell.length_b   1.000
_cell.length_c   1.000
_cell.angle_alpha   90.00
_cell.angle_beta   90.00
_cell.angle_gamma   90.00
#
_symmetry.space_group_name_H-M   'P 1'
#
loop_
_entity.id
_entity.type
_entity.pdbx_description
1 polymer ?
#
loop_
_entity_poly.entity_id
_entity_poly.type
_entity_poly.pdbx_seq_one_letter_code
_entity_poly.pdbx_strand_id
1 'polypeptide(L)'
;MSQTTRLTDGRKSFEVKKYTFATEVIPRLSCHDPECEERIANGLPVVIPDVNLVSSARHWNIDYLHDNIGDGKFMTYFSSSKKFKYYDDKKCPNVKSFKKPMEQEELTFDEFVQKINKGKSKGQ
;
A
#
# COMPACT_ATOMS: atom_id res chain seq x y z
N MET A 1 31.33 -1.75 -14.51
CA MET A 1 31.29 -2.67 -13.35
C MET A 1 30.29 -2.09 -12.35
N SER A 2 29.04 -2.55 -12.35
CA SER A 2 28.03 -2.03 -11.42
C SER A 2 28.01 -2.90 -10.18
N GLN A 3 28.44 -2.33 -9.06
CA GLN A 3 28.47 -3.01 -7.78
C GLN A 3 27.04 -3.16 -7.25
N THR A 4 26.62 -4.41 -7.07
CA THR A 4 25.36 -4.77 -6.40
C THR A 4 25.59 -4.67 -4.89
N THR A 5 25.15 -3.58 -4.26
CA THR A 5 25.11 -3.50 -2.80
C THR A 5 24.00 -4.43 -2.29
N ARG A 6 24.39 -5.60 -1.78
CA ARG A 6 23.49 -6.53 -1.09
C ARG A 6 23.27 -6.05 0.34
N LEU A 7 22.07 -5.57 0.65
CA LEU A 7 21.58 -5.50 2.03
C LEU A 7 21.06 -6.90 2.38
N THR A 8 21.84 -7.65 3.17
CA THR A 8 21.49 -8.98 3.66
C THR A 8 20.66 -8.88 4.93
N ASP A 9 19.34 -8.71 4.76
CA ASP A 9 18.35 -9.20 5.72
C ASP A 9 17.65 -10.37 5.01
N GLY A 10 17.40 -11.49 5.69
CA GLY A 10 17.06 -12.82 5.14
C GLY A 10 15.72 -12.94 4.42
N ARG A 11 15.32 -11.90 3.68
CA ARG A 11 14.15 -11.82 2.83
C ARG A 11 14.51 -12.30 1.43
N LYS A 12 13.60 -13.07 0.81
CA LYS A 12 13.61 -13.32 -0.64
C LYS A 12 13.91 -12.00 -1.36
N SER A 13 14.85 -12.01 -2.31
CA SER A 13 15.14 -10.85 -3.14
C SER A 13 13.86 -10.40 -3.84
N PHE A 14 13.32 -9.25 -3.46
CA PHE A 14 12.18 -8.66 -4.14
C PHE A 14 12.68 -7.88 -5.35
N GLU A 15 12.05 -8.09 -6.51
CA GLU A 15 12.28 -7.25 -7.67
C GLU A 15 11.62 -5.88 -7.44
N VAL A 16 12.43 -4.88 -7.11
CA VAL A 16 11.98 -3.49 -6.98
C VAL A 16 11.97 -2.81 -8.35
N LYS A 17 10.97 -1.95 -8.60
CA LYS A 17 10.96 -1.10 -9.80
C LYS A 17 12.18 -0.18 -9.79
N LYS A 18 12.85 -0.05 -10.93
CA LYS A 18 13.99 0.86 -11.10
C LYS A 18 13.50 2.27 -11.40
N TYR A 19 14.06 3.25 -10.69
CA TYR A 19 13.83 4.67 -10.90
C TYR A 19 15.17 5.37 -11.17
N THR A 20 15.11 6.57 -11.75
CA THR A 20 16.29 7.33 -12.19
C THR A 20 16.91 8.21 -11.10
N PHE A 21 16.29 8.29 -9.92
CA PHE A 21 16.75 9.10 -8.80
C PHE A 21 17.42 8.22 -7.73
N ALA A 22 18.37 8.80 -7.00
CA ALA A 22 18.97 8.18 -5.83
C ALA A 22 17.97 8.13 -4.66
N THR A 23 18.16 7.18 -3.76
CA THR A 23 17.32 6.97 -2.58
C THR A 23 18.18 6.74 -1.35
N GLU A 24 17.68 7.14 -0.20
CA GLU A 24 18.28 6.88 1.10
C GLU A 24 17.42 5.87 1.89
N VAL A 25 18.06 5.16 2.82
CA VAL A 25 17.37 4.19 3.68
C VAL A 25 16.70 4.95 4.82
N ILE A 26 15.39 4.76 4.99
CA ILE A 26 14.67 5.28 6.16
C ILE A 26 15.11 4.48 7.40
N PRO A 27 15.55 5.14 8.49
CA PRO A 27 15.97 4.46 9.71
C PRO A 27 14.87 3.62 10.35
N ARG A 28 15.29 2.49 10.91
CA ARG A 28 14.42 1.56 11.65
C ARG A 28 14.79 1.65 13.12
N LEU A 29 13.97 2.33 13.93
CA LEU A 29 14.26 2.63 15.33
C LEU A 29 13.18 2.07 16.24
N SER A 30 13.55 1.65 17.46
CA SER A 30 12.58 1.22 18.48
C SER A 30 11.66 2.37 18.87
N CYS A 31 10.41 2.09 19.25
CA CYS A 31 9.56 3.11 19.86
C CYS A 31 10.08 3.63 21.22
N HIS A 32 11.06 2.95 21.82
CA HIS A 32 11.72 3.39 23.07
C HIS A 32 13.01 4.17 22.80
N ASP A 33 13.41 4.34 21.54
CA ASP A 33 14.59 5.11 21.16
C ASP A 33 14.25 6.62 21.13
N PRO A 34 14.93 7.48 21.90
CA PRO A 34 14.71 8.93 21.85
C PRO A 34 14.85 9.53 20.45
N GLU A 35 15.72 8.97 19.59
CA GLU A 35 15.86 9.44 18.20
C GLU A 35 14.56 9.20 17.40
N CYS A 36 13.81 8.14 17.72
CA CYS A 36 12.52 7.88 17.08
C CYS A 36 11.55 9.04 17.33
N GLU A 37 11.45 9.51 18.56
CA GLU A 37 10.58 10.62 18.93
C GLU A 37 11.06 11.95 18.31
N GLU A 38 12.37 12.20 18.34
CA GLU A 38 12.96 13.39 17.73
C GLU A 38 12.67 13.48 16.23
N ARG A 39 12.75 12.35 15.50
CA ARG A 39 12.41 12.32 14.06
C ARG A 39 10.94 12.66 13.83
N ILE A 40 10.04 12.10 14.63
CA ILE A 40 8.59 12.39 14.53
C ILE A 40 8.34 13.88 14.78
N ALA A 41 8.92 14.44 15.85
CA ALA A 41 8.77 15.86 16.20
C ALA A 41 9.28 16.80 15.10
N ASN A 42 10.32 16.40 14.37
CA ASN A 42 10.89 17.14 13.25
C ASN A 42 10.24 16.84 11.89
N GLY A 43 9.21 16.00 11.83
CA GLY A 43 8.55 15.60 10.57
C GLY A 43 9.44 14.74 9.64
N LEU A 44 10.46 14.08 10.20
CA LEU A 44 11.36 13.18 9.48
C LEU A 44 10.81 11.74 9.49
N PRO A 45 11.03 10.96 8.42
CA PRO A 45 10.53 9.60 8.34
C PRO A 45 11.31 8.65 9.26
N VAL A 46 10.60 7.68 9.85
CA VAL A 46 11.13 6.57 10.66
C VAL A 46 10.24 5.34 10.51
N VAL A 47 10.83 4.15 10.51
CA VAL A 47 10.10 2.87 10.58
C VAL A 47 10.23 2.31 11.98
N ILE A 48 9.10 2.07 12.65
CA ILE A 48 9.08 1.62 14.05
C ILE A 48 8.67 0.14 14.09
N PRO A 49 9.58 -0.82 14.30
CA PRO A 49 9.31 -2.23 14.10
C PRO A 49 8.65 -2.94 15.30
N ASP A 50 8.74 -2.35 16.49
CA ASP A 50 8.39 -2.96 17.78
C ASP A 50 7.18 -2.30 18.46
N VAL A 51 6.32 -1.66 17.67
CA VAL A 51 5.02 -1.16 18.14
C VAL A 51 3.92 -2.20 17.95
N ASN A 52 3.06 -2.31 18.96
CA ASN A 52 1.90 -3.20 18.93
C ASN A 52 0.65 -2.53 18.30
N LEU A 53 0.85 -1.50 17.47
CA LEU A 53 -0.21 -0.65 16.91
C LEU A 53 -1.32 -1.44 16.20
N VAL A 54 -0.95 -2.51 15.49
CA VAL A 54 -1.89 -3.38 14.74
C VAL A 54 -1.83 -4.83 15.21
N SER A 55 -1.43 -5.06 16.47
CA SER A 55 -1.25 -6.41 17.04
C SER A 55 -2.52 -7.27 16.91
N SER A 56 -3.69 -6.69 17.17
CA SER A 56 -5.00 -7.35 17.03
C SER A 56 -5.44 -7.59 15.58
N ALA A 57 -4.78 -7.00 14.59
CA ALA A 57 -5.09 -7.17 13.18
C ALA A 57 -4.06 -8.07 12.46
N ARG A 58 -3.06 -8.60 13.16
CA ARG A 58 -1.95 -9.35 12.56
C ARG A 58 -2.38 -10.64 11.89
N HIS A 59 -3.50 -11.22 12.30
CA HIS A 59 -4.08 -12.44 11.71
C HIS A 59 -4.98 -12.15 10.50
N TRP A 60 -5.22 -10.89 10.15
CA TRP A 60 -6.11 -10.55 9.05
C TRP A 60 -5.53 -11.05 7.72
N ASN A 61 -6.31 -11.91 7.08
CA ASN A 61 -6.10 -12.38 5.71
C ASN A 61 -7.45 -12.27 4.95
N ILE A 62 -7.47 -12.62 3.68
CA ILE A 62 -8.69 -12.47 2.87
C ILE A 62 -9.86 -13.28 3.46
N ASP A 63 -9.61 -14.52 3.89
CA ASP A 63 -10.65 -15.42 4.41
C ASP A 63 -11.21 -14.90 5.76
N TYR A 64 -10.33 -14.51 6.68
CA TYR A 64 -10.74 -13.93 7.96
C TYR A 64 -11.55 -12.64 7.75
N LEU A 65 -11.11 -11.76 6.85
CA LEU A 65 -11.83 -10.52 6.58
C LEU A 65 -13.18 -10.79 5.92
N HIS A 66 -13.24 -11.72 4.97
CA HIS A 66 -14.48 -12.13 4.33
C HIS A 66 -15.53 -12.58 5.35
N ASP A 67 -15.12 -13.35 6.36
CA ASP A 67 -16.05 -13.90 7.35
C ASP A 67 -16.40 -12.93 8.49
N ASN A 68 -15.60 -11.88 8.72
CA ASN A 68 -15.71 -11.06 9.95
C ASN A 68 -15.87 -9.55 9.72
N ILE A 69 -15.66 -9.02 8.51
CA ILE A 69 -15.68 -7.57 8.26
C ILE A 69 -17.11 -6.99 8.13
N GLY A 70 -18.10 -7.87 7.94
CA GLY A 70 -19.52 -7.54 7.79
C GLY A 70 -19.95 -7.16 6.36
N ASP A 71 -21.23 -6.82 6.21
CA ASP A 71 -21.88 -6.59 4.90
C ASP A 71 -21.77 -5.15 4.37
N GLY A 72 -20.87 -4.36 4.97
CA GLY A 72 -20.62 -2.99 4.54
C GLY A 72 -20.08 -2.91 3.10
N LYS A 73 -20.38 -1.79 2.42
CA LYS A 73 -19.77 -1.49 1.12
C LYS A 73 -18.47 -0.71 1.30
N PHE A 74 -17.48 -1.04 0.48
CA PHE A 74 -16.15 -0.44 0.45
C PHE A 74 -15.91 0.19 -0.92
N MET A 75 -15.35 1.40 -0.92
CA MET A 75 -14.91 2.04 -2.16
C MET A 75 -13.69 1.29 -2.71
N THR A 76 -13.89 0.63 -3.85
CA THR A 76 -12.86 -0.16 -4.54
C THR A 76 -12.41 0.57 -5.80
N TYR A 77 -11.09 0.62 -6.03
CA TYR A 77 -10.50 1.28 -7.19
C TYR A 77 -9.98 0.28 -8.22
N PHE A 78 -10.24 0.53 -9.50
CA PHE A 78 -9.83 -0.30 -10.62
C PHE A 78 -8.96 0.50 -11.59
N SER A 79 -7.76 0.00 -11.88
CA SER A 79 -6.90 0.58 -12.91
C SER A 79 -6.46 -0.50 -13.89
N SER A 80 -6.41 -0.16 -15.17
CA SER A 80 -5.78 -0.97 -16.20
C SER A 80 -4.24 -0.96 -16.11
N SER A 81 -3.68 -0.14 -15.21
CA SER A 81 -2.24 -0.01 -15.01
C SER A 81 -1.83 -0.33 -13.57
N LYS A 82 -0.53 -0.57 -13.34
CA LYS A 82 0.05 -0.72 -11.99
C LYS A 82 0.25 0.62 -11.26
N LYS A 83 -0.49 1.68 -11.64
CA LYS A 83 -0.41 3.04 -11.08
C LYS A 83 -1.80 3.51 -10.66
N PHE A 84 -2.03 3.63 -9.36
CA PHE A 84 -3.25 4.19 -8.78
C PHE A 84 -2.99 5.66 -8.43
N LYS A 85 -3.48 6.57 -9.27
CA LYS A 85 -3.31 8.01 -9.06
C LYS A 85 -4.57 8.55 -8.39
N TYR A 86 -4.46 8.92 -7.12
CA TYR A 86 -5.54 9.59 -6.41
C TYR A 86 -5.92 10.90 -7.11
N TYR A 87 -7.22 11.20 -7.14
CA TYR A 87 -7.77 12.46 -7.60
C TYR A 87 -8.96 12.84 -6.71
N ASP A 88 -9.24 14.14 -6.60
CA ASP A 88 -10.36 14.67 -5.83
C ASP A 88 -11.54 14.94 -6.77
N ASP A 89 -12.59 14.12 -6.68
CA ASP A 89 -13.80 14.24 -7.50
C ASP A 89 -14.42 15.64 -7.46
N LYS A 90 -14.33 16.36 -6.33
CA LYS A 90 -14.89 17.71 -6.18
C LYS A 90 -14.17 18.75 -7.03
N LYS A 91 -12.91 18.50 -7.38
CA LYS A 91 -12.07 19.40 -8.19
C LYS A 91 -12.12 19.06 -9.67
N CYS A 92 -12.54 17.85 -10.04
CA CYS A 92 -12.58 17.40 -11.44
C CYS A 92 -13.45 18.27 -12.37
N PRO A 93 -14.65 18.77 -11.97
CA PRO A 93 -15.48 19.61 -12.85
C PRO A 93 -14.77 20.89 -13.34
N ASN A 94 -13.80 21.39 -12.57
CA ASN A 94 -13.04 22.60 -12.91
C ASN A 94 -11.98 22.35 -14.00
N VAL A 95 -11.69 21.09 -14.34
CA VAL A 95 -10.64 20.71 -15.30
C VAL A 95 -11.23 19.79 -16.36
N LYS A 96 -11.88 20.39 -17.38
CA LYS A 96 -12.60 19.66 -18.45
C LYS A 96 -11.75 18.64 -19.23
N SER A 97 -10.44 18.86 -19.31
CA SER A 97 -9.51 17.96 -20.00
C SER A 97 -9.03 16.79 -19.14
N PHE A 98 -9.32 16.79 -17.83
CA PHE A 98 -8.91 15.73 -16.93
C PHE A 98 -9.69 14.45 -17.22
N LYS A 99 -8.95 13.36 -17.46
CA LYS A 99 -9.51 12.01 -17.60
C LYS A 99 -9.16 11.21 -16.37
N LYS A 100 -10.17 10.63 -15.73
CA LYS A 100 -9.99 9.79 -14.54
C LYS A 100 -9.02 8.63 -14.87
N PRO A 101 -7.93 8.45 -14.10
CA PRO A 101 -6.91 7.43 -14.37
C PRO A 101 -7.29 6.03 -13.86
N MET A 102 -8.41 5.94 -13.14
CA MET A 102 -8.94 4.73 -12.53
C MET A 102 -10.45 4.90 -12.34
N GLU A 103 -11.16 3.78 -12.34
CA GLU A 103 -12.58 3.72 -11.98
C GLU A 103 -12.73 3.43 -10.49
N GLN A 104 -13.89 3.76 -9.92
CA GLN A 104 -14.22 3.46 -8.53
C GLN A 104 -15.65 2.92 -8.42
N GLU A 105 -15.87 1.97 -7.52
CA GLU A 105 -17.16 1.31 -7.31
C GLU A 105 -17.31 0.93 -5.83
N GLU A 106 -18.52 1.07 -5.28
CA GLU A 106 -18.84 0.61 -3.93
C GLU A 106 -19.25 -0.87 -3.98
N LEU A 107 -18.46 -1.73 -3.35
CA LEU A 107 -18.63 -3.19 -3.36
C LEU A 107 -18.67 -3.74 -1.94
N THR A 108 -19.44 -4.80 -1.70
CA THR A 108 -19.24 -5.62 -0.50
C THR A 108 -17.88 -6.32 -0.55
N PHE A 109 -17.40 -6.80 0.59
CA PHE A 109 -16.13 -7.52 0.63
C PHE A 109 -16.17 -8.82 -0.19
N ASP A 110 -17.29 -9.54 -0.17
CA ASP A 110 -17.51 -10.73 -1.02
C ASP A 110 -17.42 -10.38 -2.52
N GLU A 111 -18.11 -9.33 -2.97
CA GLU A 111 -18.03 -8.88 -4.37
C GLU A 111 -16.59 -8.53 -4.78
N PHE A 112 -15.83 -7.88 -3.88
CA PHE A 112 -14.42 -7.58 -4.09
C PHE A 112 -13.56 -8.85 -4.24
N VAL A 113 -13.73 -9.83 -3.34
CA VAL A 113 -13.01 -11.12 -3.37
C VAL A 113 -13.32 -11.88 -4.67
N GLN A 114 -14.59 -11.92 -5.08
CA GLN A 114 -15.01 -12.52 -6.34
C GLN A 114 -14.33 -11.85 -7.54
N LYS A 115 -14.21 -10.52 -7.55
CA LYS A 115 -13.52 -9.78 -8.63
C LYS A 115 -12.02 -10.07 -8.66
N ILE A 116 -11.34 -10.13 -7.50
CA ILE A 116 -9.92 -10.53 -7.44
C ILE A 116 -9.71 -11.92 -8.03
N ASN A 117 -10.55 -12.88 -7.64
CA ASN A 117 -10.41 -14.27 -8.08
C ASN A 117 -10.65 -14.40 -9.59
N LYS A 118 -11.65 -13.72 -10.15
CA LYS A 118 -11.88 -13.65 -11.60
C LYS A 118 -10.69 -13.04 -12.36
N GLY A 119 -10.03 -12.02 -11.78
CA GLY A 119 -8.86 -11.38 -12.37
C GLY A 119 -7.63 -12.30 -12.44
N LYS A 120 -7.43 -13.14 -11.41
CA LYS A 120 -6.33 -14.12 -11.38
C LYS A 120 -6.48 -15.20 -12.46
N SER A 121 -7.70 -15.65 -12.73
CA SER A 121 -7.97 -16.70 -13.74
C SER A 121 -7.80 -16.25 -15.20
N LYS A 122 -7.79 -14.93 -15.47
CA LYS A 122 -7.61 -14.37 -16.82
C LYS A 122 -6.16 -14.01 -17.16
N GLY A 123 -5.24 -14.20 -16.21
CA GLY A 123 -3.82 -13.88 -16.35
C GLY A 123 -2.90 -15.11 -16.44
N GLN A 124 -3.45 -16.30 -16.71
CA GLN A 124 -2.72 -17.51 -17.08
C GLN A 124 -2.72 -17.71 -18.59
#